data_AF-A0A7J4R608-F1
#
_entry.id   AF-A0A7J4R608-F1
#
_cell.length_a   1.000
_cell.length_b   1.000
_cell.length_c   1.000
_cell.angle_alpha   90.00
_cell.angle_beta   90.00
_cell.angle_gamma   90.00
#
_symmetry.space_group_name_H-M   'P 1'
#
loop_
_entity.id
_entity.type
_entity.pdbx_description
1 polymer ?
#
loop_
_entity_poly.entity_id
_entity_poly.type
_entity_poly.pdbx_seq_one_letter_code
_entity_poly.pdbx_strand_id
1 'polypeptide(L)'
;MAMNHNQYAVTAIVATLCLAGIYTIIGAGLSTTESGGFEPAGSDVVDIESTGQGGTDTDGDGIPDRMEMTLYGTDWREFDTDNDGLDDGWEIRNGLDPLDNGEPADSEIPFSDTDNEDETGEQNETFPNPDNGPYGDPDRDGLTNTEEAALGTKPMDSDSDDDGLNDKWESMHVHEIITPNGVLRLLDPLNANRDCYFLTPDGSVNSQGPDARQQIMNELSDDDW
;
A
#
# COMPACT_ATOMS: atom_id res chain seq x y z
N MET A 1 38.99 -69.72 -2.67
CA MET A 1 37.75 -70.19 -3.32
C MET A 1 37.30 -69.10 -4.27
N ALA A 2 37.34 -69.35 -5.57
CA ALA A 2 36.81 -68.40 -6.55
C ALA A 2 35.28 -68.39 -6.45
N MET A 3 34.68 -67.21 -6.35
CA MET A 3 33.22 -67.11 -6.26
C MET A 3 32.58 -67.40 -7.62
N ASN A 4 31.34 -67.88 -7.62
CA ASN A 4 30.60 -68.03 -8.87
C ASN A 4 30.23 -66.64 -9.43
N HIS A 5 30.02 -66.51 -10.74
CA HIS A 5 29.68 -65.26 -11.42
C HIS A 5 28.50 -64.53 -10.74
N ASN A 6 27.47 -65.27 -10.31
CA ASN A 6 26.33 -64.70 -9.60
C ASN A 6 26.69 -64.18 -8.20
N GLN A 7 27.65 -64.77 -7.52
CA GLN A 7 28.13 -64.29 -6.22
C GLN A 7 28.96 -63.01 -6.37
N TYR A 8 29.75 -62.89 -7.44
CA TYR A 8 30.44 -61.65 -7.78
C TYR A 8 29.45 -60.51 -8.07
N ALA A 9 28.38 -60.79 -8.83
CA ALA A 9 27.33 -59.80 -9.12
C ALA A 9 26.64 -59.30 -7.83
N VAL A 10 26.26 -60.20 -6.92
CA VAL A 10 25.66 -59.82 -5.64
C VAL A 10 26.62 -59.00 -4.78
N THR A 11 27.89 -59.37 -4.70
CA THR A 11 28.87 -58.58 -3.93
C THR A 11 29.12 -57.19 -4.51
N ALA A 12 29.10 -57.04 -5.84
CA ALA A 12 29.25 -55.73 -6.48
C ALA A 12 28.03 -54.82 -6.21
N ILE A 13 26.82 -55.37 -6.23
CA ILE A 13 25.60 -54.61 -5.92
C ILE A 13 25.58 -54.18 -4.46
N VAL A 14 25.92 -55.08 -3.52
CA VAL A 14 25.97 -54.73 -2.10
C VAL A 14 27.04 -53.67 -1.80
N ALA A 15 28.22 -53.80 -2.41
CA ALA A 15 29.29 -52.82 -2.23
C ALA A 15 28.92 -51.42 -2.76
N THR A 16 28.24 -51.34 -3.90
CA THR A 16 27.78 -50.07 -4.48
C THR A 16 26.67 -49.43 -3.66
N LEU A 17 25.71 -50.21 -3.14
CA LEU A 17 24.67 -49.69 -2.26
C LEU A 17 25.24 -49.17 -0.93
N CYS A 18 26.22 -49.87 -0.33
CA CYS A 18 26.89 -49.39 0.87
C CYS A 18 27.70 -48.11 0.62
N LEU A 19 28.42 -48.02 -0.51
CA LEU A 19 29.18 -46.82 -0.87
C LEU A 19 28.25 -45.62 -1.12
N ALA A 20 27.14 -45.83 -1.82
CA ALA A 20 26.14 -44.79 -2.07
C ALA A 20 25.50 -44.29 -0.77
N GLY A 21 25.15 -45.19 0.15
CA GLY A 21 24.60 -44.82 1.47
C GLY A 21 25.58 -44.05 2.35
N ILE A 22 26.87 -44.41 2.32
CA ILE A 22 27.89 -43.65 3.07
C ILE A 22 28.11 -42.27 2.46
N TYR A 23 28.11 -42.15 1.12
CA TYR A 23 28.26 -40.86 0.44
C TYR A 23 27.10 -39.90 0.75
N THR A 24 25.86 -40.40 0.75
CA THR A 24 24.69 -39.56 1.09
C THR A 24 24.68 -39.13 2.55
N ILE A 25 25.05 -40.01 3.49
CA ILE A 25 25.11 -39.69 4.92
C ILE A 25 26.23 -38.68 5.21
N ILE A 26 27.42 -38.86 4.64
CA ILE A 26 28.53 -37.92 4.84
C ILE A 26 28.25 -36.59 4.15
N GLY A 27 27.67 -36.59 2.94
CA GLY A 27 27.28 -35.38 2.24
C GLY A 27 26.25 -34.56 3.03
N ALA A 28 25.18 -35.21 3.52
CA ALA A 28 24.20 -34.56 4.37
C ALA A 28 24.81 -34.09 5.71
N GLY A 29 25.62 -34.93 6.36
CA GLY A 29 26.27 -34.61 7.63
C GLY A 29 27.24 -33.43 7.54
N LEU A 30 27.98 -33.30 6.45
CA LEU A 30 28.88 -32.17 6.21
C LEU A 30 28.12 -30.88 5.87
N SER A 31 26.97 -30.98 5.18
CA SER A 31 26.08 -29.84 4.92
C SER A 31 25.35 -29.34 6.17
N THR A 32 25.14 -30.20 7.17
CA THR A 32 24.44 -29.83 8.43
C THR A 32 25.38 -29.52 9.60
N THR A 33 26.69 -29.75 9.47
CA THR A 33 27.63 -29.47 10.56
C THR A 33 28.14 -28.01 10.44
N GLU A 34 28.03 -27.25 11.52
CA GLU A 34 28.46 -25.84 11.62
C GLU A 34 29.96 -25.59 11.35
N SER A 35 30.76 -26.63 11.11
CA SER A 35 32.19 -26.49 10.80
C SER A 35 32.48 -26.15 9.33
N GLY A 36 31.45 -25.94 8.51
CA GLY A 36 31.57 -25.60 7.08
C GLY A 36 31.87 -24.12 6.79
N GLY A 37 31.92 -23.25 7.81
CA GLY A 37 32.16 -21.82 7.61
C GLY A 37 31.01 -21.09 6.90
N PHE A 38 29.82 -21.68 6.89
CA PHE A 38 28.60 -21.02 6.44
C PHE A 38 27.87 -20.45 7.66
N GLU A 39 27.55 -19.16 7.60
CA GLU A 39 26.77 -18.49 8.64
C GLU A 39 25.36 -19.11 8.69
N PRO A 40 24.83 -19.44 9.88
CA PRO A 40 23.48 -19.94 10.01
C PRO A 40 22.49 -18.85 9.61
N ALA A 41 21.60 -19.14 8.66
CA ALA A 41 20.49 -18.28 8.25
C ALA A 41 19.47 -17.99 9.39
N GLY A 42 19.69 -18.54 10.59
CA GLY A 42 18.89 -18.30 11.79
C GLY A 42 19.55 -17.37 12.81
N SER A 43 20.70 -16.76 12.49
CA SER A 43 21.33 -15.74 13.36
C SER A 43 20.86 -14.30 13.08
N ASP A 44 20.00 -14.12 12.08
CA ASP A 44 19.29 -12.86 11.80
C ASP A 44 18.03 -12.70 12.66
N VAL A 45 18.06 -13.20 13.91
CA VAL A 45 17.08 -12.80 14.93
C VAL A 45 17.54 -11.47 15.50
N VAL A 46 17.29 -10.43 14.71
CA VAL A 46 17.07 -9.03 15.07
C VAL A 46 17.28 -8.68 16.55
N ASP A 47 18.50 -8.27 16.89
CA ASP A 47 18.72 -7.34 18.00
C ASP A 47 18.21 -5.95 17.55
N ILE A 48 17.10 -5.51 18.15
CA ILE A 48 16.30 -4.31 17.85
C ILE A 48 17.05 -2.99 18.20
N GLU A 49 18.37 -2.96 18.19
CA GLU A 49 19.15 -1.73 18.46
C GLU A 49 20.25 -1.43 17.43
N SER A 50 20.25 -2.11 16.28
CA SER A 50 21.13 -1.74 15.16
C SER A 50 20.52 -2.07 13.78
N THR A 51 19.27 -1.69 13.55
CA THR A 51 18.73 -1.45 12.20
C THR A 51 19.32 -0.15 11.62
N GLY A 52 20.64 -0.06 11.60
CA GLY A 52 21.42 1.02 10.98
C GLY A 52 21.96 0.62 9.61
N GLN A 53 21.36 -0.40 9.00
CA GLN A 53 21.46 -0.64 7.56
C GLN A 53 20.06 -0.53 6.95
N GLY A 54 19.33 0.52 7.35
CA GLY A 54 18.38 1.14 6.43
C GLY A 54 19.14 1.49 5.15
N GLY A 55 18.50 1.35 4.00
CA GLY A 55 19.08 1.84 2.76
C GLY A 55 19.53 3.30 2.91
N THR A 56 20.35 3.75 1.97
CA THR A 56 20.52 5.21 1.81
C THR A 56 19.12 5.82 1.69
N ASP A 57 18.93 6.92 2.41
CA ASP A 57 17.73 7.75 2.44
C ASP A 57 18.28 9.14 2.09
N THR A 58 18.10 9.51 0.82
CA THR A 58 18.85 10.58 0.16
C THR A 58 18.24 11.95 0.42
N ASP A 59 16.93 12.05 0.53
CA ASP A 59 16.15 13.26 0.84
C ASP A 59 15.79 13.37 2.34
N GLY A 60 15.81 12.27 3.09
CA GLY A 60 15.67 12.28 4.54
C GLY A 60 14.23 12.32 5.04
N ASP A 61 13.27 11.90 4.21
CA ASP A 61 11.83 11.87 4.50
C ASP A 61 11.44 10.69 5.43
N GLY A 62 12.36 9.74 5.62
CA GLY A 62 12.20 8.56 6.45
C GLY A 62 11.87 7.28 5.68
N ILE A 63 11.95 7.29 4.35
CA ILE A 63 11.89 6.12 3.48
C ILE A 63 13.28 5.88 2.89
N PRO A 64 13.78 4.63 2.83
CA PRO A 64 15.03 4.36 2.14
C PRO A 64 14.84 4.40 0.61
N ASP A 65 15.81 4.95 -0.14
CA ASP A 65 15.85 5.10 -1.61
C ASP A 65 15.35 3.86 -2.36
N ARG A 66 15.72 2.69 -1.83
CA ARG A 66 15.43 1.40 -2.45
C ARG A 66 13.97 1.03 -2.34
N MET A 67 13.30 1.43 -1.27
CA MET A 67 11.89 1.20 -1.01
C MET A 67 11.03 2.18 -1.81
N GLU A 68 11.44 3.44 -1.88
CA GLU A 68 10.84 4.44 -2.77
C GLU A 68 10.81 3.95 -4.22
N MET A 69 11.97 3.56 -4.77
CA MET A 69 12.05 3.12 -6.17
C MET A 69 11.35 1.77 -6.46
N THR A 70 11.13 0.90 -5.47
CA THR A 70 10.61 -0.47 -5.72
C THR A 70 9.22 -0.76 -5.18
N LEU A 71 8.75 -0.01 -4.19
CA LEU A 71 7.48 -0.26 -3.52
C LEU A 71 6.51 0.91 -3.71
N TYR A 72 6.96 2.15 -3.52
CA TYR A 72 6.07 3.32 -3.50
C TYR A 72 6.06 4.10 -4.81
N GLY A 73 7.14 4.06 -5.59
CA GLY A 73 7.23 4.77 -6.86
C GLY A 73 7.56 6.26 -6.72
N THR A 74 7.91 6.72 -5.52
CA THR A 74 8.33 8.09 -5.21
C THR A 74 9.75 8.39 -5.71
N ASP A 75 10.11 9.67 -5.88
CA ASP A 75 11.47 10.07 -6.25
C ASP A 75 12.33 10.20 -5.01
N TRP A 76 13.23 9.22 -4.81
CA TRP A 76 14.30 9.15 -3.80
C TRP A 76 15.27 10.35 -3.70
N ARG A 77 14.97 11.49 -4.32
CA ARG A 77 15.71 12.74 -4.19
C ARG A 77 14.84 13.89 -3.73
N GLU A 78 13.54 13.71 -3.71
CA GLU A 78 12.54 14.69 -3.32
C GLU A 78 11.82 14.14 -2.10
N PHE A 79 11.82 14.91 -1.02
CA PHE A 79 11.18 14.50 0.22
C PHE A 79 9.64 14.50 0.12
N ASP A 80 9.12 15.09 -0.94
CA ASP A 80 7.72 15.42 -1.25
C ASP A 80 7.60 15.31 -2.78
N THR A 81 7.21 14.13 -3.27
CA THR A 81 7.28 13.76 -4.68
C THR A 81 6.20 14.48 -5.50
N ASP A 82 5.00 14.68 -4.93
CA ASP A 82 3.88 15.32 -5.59
C ASP A 82 3.82 16.84 -5.36
N ASN A 83 4.71 17.36 -4.52
CA ASN A 83 4.92 18.76 -4.19
C ASN A 83 3.70 19.42 -3.52
N ASP A 84 2.95 18.68 -2.72
CA ASP A 84 1.77 19.17 -1.98
C ASP A 84 2.12 19.80 -0.61
N GLY A 85 3.36 19.61 -0.16
CA GLY A 85 3.90 20.10 1.11
C GLY A 85 3.86 19.09 2.26
N LEU A 86 3.50 17.83 2.00
CA LEU A 86 3.63 16.69 2.88
C LEU A 86 4.86 15.87 2.47
N ASP A 87 5.56 15.30 3.46
CA ASP A 87 6.70 14.44 3.17
C ASP A 87 6.20 13.04 2.78
N ASP A 88 6.76 12.39 1.75
CA ASP A 88 6.33 11.06 1.28
C ASP A 88 6.30 10.03 2.43
N GLY A 89 7.34 10.05 3.27
CA GLY A 89 7.47 9.21 4.46
C GLY A 89 6.47 9.53 5.58
N TRP A 90 5.92 10.73 5.62
CA TRP A 90 4.79 11.07 6.47
C TRP A 90 3.49 10.51 5.91
N GLU A 91 3.26 10.67 4.61
CA GLU A 91 2.05 10.21 3.93
C GLU A 91 1.88 8.70 4.02
N ILE A 92 2.93 7.94 3.71
CA ILE A 92 2.93 6.47 3.82
C ILE A 92 2.66 6.01 5.25
N ARG A 93 3.15 6.74 6.25
CA ARG A 93 2.92 6.40 7.66
C ARG A 93 1.48 6.66 8.09
N ASN A 94 0.81 7.62 7.46
CA ASN A 94 -0.59 7.94 7.71
C ASN A 94 -1.54 7.21 6.75
N GLY A 95 -1.02 6.57 5.70
CA GLY A 95 -1.79 5.81 4.72
C GLY A 95 -2.36 6.66 3.59
N LEU A 96 -1.73 7.80 3.28
CA LEU A 96 -1.97 8.63 2.11
C LEU A 96 -1.07 8.17 0.95
N ASP A 97 -1.39 8.56 -0.29
CA ASP A 97 -0.58 8.26 -1.48
C ASP A 97 0.41 9.41 -1.74
N PRO A 98 1.74 9.18 -1.63
CA PRO A 98 2.77 10.21 -1.85
C PRO A 98 2.91 10.69 -3.31
N LEU A 99 2.04 10.22 -4.20
CA LEU A 99 1.97 10.64 -5.61
C LEU A 99 0.72 11.48 -5.89
N ASP A 100 -0.12 11.72 -4.89
CA ASP A 100 -1.41 12.40 -5.00
C ASP A 100 -1.44 13.71 -4.20
N ASN A 101 -1.30 14.82 -4.92
CA ASN A 101 -1.20 16.15 -4.31
C ASN A 101 -2.52 16.72 -3.75
N GLY A 102 -3.58 15.91 -3.69
CA GLY A 102 -4.88 16.26 -3.12
C GLY A 102 -5.62 17.39 -3.86
N GLU A 103 -5.10 17.86 -4.99
CA GLU A 103 -5.79 18.83 -5.83
C GLU A 103 -6.74 18.08 -6.78
N PRO A 104 -8.03 18.48 -6.87
CA PRO A 104 -8.93 17.91 -7.85
C PRO A 104 -8.32 18.14 -9.22
N ALA A 105 -8.08 17.07 -9.98
CA ALA A 105 -7.44 17.13 -11.28
C ALA A 105 -8.18 18.07 -12.25
N ASP A 106 -7.89 19.38 -12.18
CA ASP A 106 -8.36 20.41 -13.11
C ASP A 106 -7.47 20.48 -14.37
N SER A 107 -6.38 19.72 -14.31
CA SER A 107 -5.35 19.63 -15.32
C SER A 107 -5.71 18.49 -16.27
N GLU A 108 -6.02 18.84 -17.52
CA GLU A 108 -5.99 17.89 -18.62
C GLU A 108 -4.67 17.12 -18.55
N ILE A 109 -4.76 15.87 -18.08
CA ILE A 109 -3.67 14.91 -18.15
C ILE A 109 -3.17 15.00 -19.59
N PRO A 110 -1.92 15.42 -19.85
CA PRO A 110 -1.33 15.07 -21.12
C PRO A 110 -1.22 13.55 -21.03
N PHE A 111 -2.20 12.87 -21.61
CA PHE A 111 -2.11 11.48 -22.00
C PHE A 111 -0.82 11.38 -22.82
N SER A 112 0.27 11.10 -22.13
CA SER A 112 1.40 10.43 -22.73
C SER A 112 0.92 8.99 -22.84
N ASP A 113 0.11 8.74 -23.88
CA ASP A 113 -0.26 7.44 -24.39
C ASP A 113 0.96 6.52 -24.26
N THR A 114 0.99 5.74 -23.19
CA THR A 114 1.92 4.61 -23.06
C THR A 114 1.17 3.28 -23.05
N ASP A 115 -0.15 3.31 -23.17
CA ASP A 115 -0.90 2.34 -23.95
C ASP A 115 -1.02 2.85 -25.40
N ASN A 116 -0.08 2.46 -26.25
CA ASN A 116 -0.38 2.40 -27.68
C ASN A 116 -1.45 1.33 -27.90
N GLU A 117 -2.71 1.67 -27.64
CA GLU A 117 -3.88 0.84 -27.92
C GLU A 117 -4.32 0.87 -29.40
N ASP A 118 -3.42 1.29 -30.31
CA ASP A 118 -3.63 1.17 -31.77
C ASP A 118 -2.68 0.18 -32.49
N GLU A 119 -1.83 -0.57 -31.75
CA GLU A 119 -1.04 -1.65 -32.37
C GLU A 119 -0.95 -2.89 -31.47
N THR A 120 -2.07 -3.62 -31.34
CA THR A 120 -2.15 -5.03 -31.76
C THR A 120 -3.57 -5.54 -31.53
N GLY A 121 -4.24 -5.86 -32.64
CA GLY A 121 -5.52 -6.56 -32.64
C GLY A 121 -5.41 -8.03 -32.22
N GLU A 122 -4.81 -8.30 -31.06
CA GLU A 122 -4.74 -9.63 -30.44
C GLU A 122 -5.04 -9.57 -28.93
N GLN A 123 -6.09 -8.85 -28.53
CA GLN A 123 -6.67 -9.03 -27.19
C GLN A 123 -7.44 -10.35 -27.09
N ASN A 124 -6.70 -11.45 -27.12
CA ASN A 124 -7.07 -12.67 -26.41
C ASN A 124 -6.19 -12.77 -25.15
N GLU A 125 -6.20 -11.71 -24.34
CA GLU A 125 -5.49 -11.68 -23.07
C GLU A 125 -6.24 -12.58 -22.09
N THR A 126 -5.69 -13.77 -21.89
CA THR A 126 -6.16 -14.76 -20.92
C THR A 126 -5.86 -14.35 -19.47
N PHE A 127 -5.41 -13.11 -19.26
CA PHE A 127 -5.06 -12.55 -17.97
C PHE A 127 -5.90 -11.29 -17.74
N PRO A 128 -6.93 -11.35 -16.89
CA PRO A 128 -7.62 -10.15 -16.41
C PRO A 128 -6.60 -9.22 -15.76
N ASN A 129 -6.77 -7.90 -15.88
CA ASN A 129 -5.99 -6.93 -15.13
C ASN A 129 -5.98 -7.34 -13.65
N PRO A 130 -4.81 -7.63 -13.03
CA PRO A 130 -4.72 -8.03 -11.64
C PRO A 130 -5.33 -6.99 -10.69
N ASP A 131 -5.36 -5.72 -11.08
CA ASP A 131 -5.85 -4.61 -10.26
C ASP A 131 -7.38 -4.56 -10.21
N ASN A 132 -8.10 -5.03 -11.24
CA ASN A 132 -9.58 -5.14 -11.21
C ASN A 132 -10.07 -6.41 -10.49
N GLY A 133 -9.17 -7.15 -9.84
CA GLY A 133 -9.51 -8.31 -9.05
C GLY A 133 -10.10 -7.93 -7.68
N PRO A 134 -10.75 -8.87 -6.96
CA PRO A 134 -11.26 -8.62 -5.61
C PRO A 134 -10.21 -8.09 -4.61
N TYR A 135 -8.95 -8.44 -4.84
CA TYR A 135 -7.80 -8.04 -4.00
C TYR A 135 -6.93 -6.97 -4.65
N GLY A 136 -7.33 -6.46 -5.83
CA GLY A 136 -6.62 -5.36 -6.46
C GLY A 136 -7.07 -4.04 -5.86
N ASP A 137 -6.24 -3.03 -6.08
CA ASP A 137 -6.32 -1.67 -5.55
C ASP A 137 -6.03 -0.72 -6.72
N PRO A 138 -7.06 -0.42 -7.55
CA PRO A 138 -6.87 0.26 -8.84
C PRO A 138 -6.49 1.73 -8.72
N ASP A 139 -6.96 2.39 -7.67
CA ASP A 139 -6.72 3.79 -7.31
C ASP A 139 -5.61 3.96 -6.27
N ARG A 140 -5.10 2.87 -5.69
CA ARG A 140 -3.93 2.85 -4.81
C ARG A 140 -4.10 3.62 -3.52
N ASP A 141 -5.34 3.82 -3.10
CA ASP A 141 -5.66 4.44 -1.82
C ASP A 141 -5.34 3.49 -0.63
N GLY A 142 -5.09 2.21 -0.94
CA GLY A 142 -4.73 1.16 0.00
C GLY A 142 -5.92 0.38 0.55
N LEU A 143 -7.13 0.54 -0.02
CA LEU A 143 -8.26 -0.36 0.11
C LEU A 143 -8.32 -1.30 -1.09
N THR A 144 -8.62 -2.57 -0.83
CA THR A 144 -8.92 -3.49 -1.93
C THR A 144 -10.34 -3.27 -2.45
N ASN A 145 -10.59 -3.58 -3.72
CA ASN A 145 -11.94 -3.61 -4.31
C ASN A 145 -13.00 -4.31 -3.41
N THR A 146 -12.60 -5.35 -2.65
CA THR A 146 -13.51 -6.01 -1.69
C THR A 146 -13.82 -5.21 -0.44
N GLU A 147 -12.85 -4.45 0.07
CA GLU A 147 -13.01 -3.58 1.22
C GLU A 147 -13.82 -2.34 0.83
N GLU A 148 -13.55 -1.78 -0.33
CA GLU A 148 -14.31 -0.66 -0.88
C GLU A 148 -15.76 -1.04 -1.16
N ALA A 149 -16.00 -2.22 -1.74
CA ALA A 149 -17.36 -2.72 -1.90
C ALA A 149 -18.10 -2.94 -0.57
N ALA A 150 -17.36 -3.13 0.54
CA ALA A 150 -17.94 -3.24 1.87
C ALA A 150 -18.22 -1.88 2.51
N LEU A 151 -17.39 -0.87 2.21
CA LEU A 151 -17.51 0.51 2.67
C LEU A 151 -18.49 1.33 1.82
N GLY A 152 -18.71 0.93 0.57
CA GLY A 152 -19.55 1.61 -0.40
C GLY A 152 -18.81 2.66 -1.25
N THR A 153 -17.48 2.71 -1.13
CA THR A 153 -16.58 3.61 -1.86
C THR A 153 -16.34 3.13 -3.29
N LYS A 154 -15.72 3.97 -4.12
CA LYS A 154 -15.55 3.78 -5.56
C LYS A 154 -14.17 3.13 -5.83
N PRO A 155 -14.11 1.92 -6.41
CA PRO A 155 -12.85 1.19 -6.64
C PRO A 155 -11.84 1.73 -7.64
N MET A 156 -12.01 2.95 -8.09
CA MET A 156 -11.17 3.59 -9.11
C MET A 156 -10.97 5.07 -8.77
N ASP A 157 -11.30 5.46 -7.54
CA ASP A 157 -11.34 6.84 -7.08
C ASP A 157 -10.85 6.85 -5.64
N SER A 158 -9.64 7.36 -5.42
CA SER A 158 -8.99 7.37 -4.11
C SER A 158 -9.76 8.18 -3.06
N ASP A 159 -10.52 9.19 -3.51
CA ASP A 159 -11.38 10.05 -2.71
C ASP A 159 -12.81 9.98 -3.26
N SER A 160 -13.66 9.14 -2.67
CA SER A 160 -14.99 8.87 -3.23
C SER A 160 -15.94 10.06 -3.16
N ASP A 161 -15.71 11.03 -2.28
CA ASP A 161 -16.60 12.18 -2.06
C ASP A 161 -15.99 13.55 -2.39
N ASP A 162 -14.76 13.53 -2.91
CA ASP A 162 -13.97 14.65 -3.39
C ASP A 162 -13.66 15.68 -2.27
N ASP A 163 -13.46 15.28 -1.01
CA ASP A 163 -13.16 16.19 0.10
C ASP A 163 -11.66 16.45 0.39
N GLY A 164 -10.80 15.75 -0.35
CA GLY A 164 -9.34 15.82 -0.27
C GLY A 164 -8.73 14.80 0.69
N LEU A 165 -9.52 13.83 1.17
CA LEU A 165 -9.04 12.73 1.99
C LEU A 165 -9.35 11.41 1.30
N ASN A 166 -8.43 10.46 1.38
CA ASN A 166 -8.66 9.16 0.76
C ASN A 166 -9.59 8.27 1.61
N ASP A 167 -10.32 7.40 0.92
CA ASP A 167 -11.37 6.55 1.48
C ASP A 167 -10.86 5.68 2.64
N LYS A 168 -9.63 5.16 2.50
CA LYS A 168 -8.94 4.41 3.55
C LYS A 168 -8.76 5.20 4.85
N TRP A 169 -8.26 6.42 4.75
CA TRP A 169 -7.92 7.22 5.93
C TRP A 169 -9.18 7.64 6.67
N GLU A 170 -10.20 8.05 5.93
CA GLU A 170 -11.50 8.41 6.49
C GLU A 170 -12.17 7.21 7.17
N SER A 171 -12.10 6.03 6.56
CA SER A 171 -12.62 4.78 7.15
C SER A 171 -11.99 4.45 8.50
N MET A 172 -10.74 4.87 8.75
CA MET A 172 -10.05 4.68 10.03
C MET A 172 -10.33 5.80 11.04
N HIS A 173 -10.55 7.03 10.58
CA HIS A 173 -10.59 8.24 11.42
C HIS A 173 -12.00 8.83 11.59
N VAL A 174 -13.04 8.11 11.17
CA VAL A 174 -14.44 8.46 11.40
C VAL A 174 -14.69 8.97 12.83
N HIS A 175 -15.22 10.19 12.93
CA HIS A 175 -15.55 10.82 14.20
C HIS A 175 -17.04 11.13 14.33
N GLU A 176 -17.70 10.51 15.31
CA GLU A 176 -19.10 10.78 15.61
C GLU A 176 -19.24 11.81 16.72
N ILE A 177 -19.86 12.94 16.42
CA ILE A 177 -20.21 13.96 17.42
C ILE A 177 -21.74 13.97 17.63
N ILE A 178 -22.15 13.91 18.90
CA ILE A 178 -23.57 13.98 19.27
C ILE A 178 -23.93 15.44 19.45
N THR A 179 -24.79 15.95 18.58
CA THR A 179 -25.27 17.33 18.62
C THR A 179 -26.76 17.37 18.99
N PRO A 180 -27.30 18.52 19.43
CA PRO A 180 -28.73 18.65 19.77
C PRO A 180 -29.67 18.31 18.61
N ASN A 181 -29.18 18.37 17.37
CA ASN A 181 -29.94 18.15 16.14
C ASN A 181 -29.70 16.76 15.52
N GLY A 182 -28.81 15.94 16.07
CA GLY A 182 -28.52 14.59 15.57
C GLY A 182 -27.08 14.14 15.83
N VAL A 183 -26.77 12.90 15.44
CA VAL A 183 -25.38 12.42 15.36
C VAL A 183 -24.80 12.93 14.04
N LEU A 184 -23.74 13.71 14.10
CA LEU A 184 -22.97 14.12 12.93
C LEU A 184 -21.76 13.19 12.83
N ARG A 185 -21.55 12.61 11.65
CA ARG A 185 -20.40 11.77 11.34
C ARG A 185 -19.45 12.60 10.50
N LEU A 186 -18.26 12.86 11.03
CA LEU A 186 -17.17 13.57 10.37
C LEU A 186 -16.21 12.55 9.76
N LEU A 187 -15.57 12.92 8.65
CA LEU A 187 -14.60 12.08 7.93
C LEU A 187 -15.26 10.76 7.48
N ASP A 188 -16.32 10.91 6.70
CA ASP A 188 -17.11 9.78 6.20
C ASP A 188 -16.80 9.65 4.71
N PRO A 189 -16.20 8.55 4.22
CA PRO A 189 -15.75 8.37 2.82
C PRO A 189 -16.79 8.61 1.71
N LEU A 190 -18.04 8.80 2.09
CA LEU A 190 -19.17 8.95 1.18
C LEU A 190 -19.85 10.32 1.34
N ASN A 191 -19.31 11.17 2.19
CA ASN A 191 -19.85 12.46 2.52
C ASN A 191 -18.75 13.45 2.95
N ALA A 192 -18.37 14.29 1.98
CA ALA A 192 -17.46 15.42 2.10
C ALA A 192 -17.86 16.49 3.14
N ASN A 193 -18.99 16.31 3.83
CA ASN A 193 -19.54 17.20 4.84
C ASN A 193 -19.63 18.67 4.38
N ARG A 194 -19.75 18.88 3.05
CA ARG A 194 -19.86 20.18 2.39
C ARG A 194 -21.16 20.90 2.77
N ASP A 195 -22.12 20.13 3.28
CA ASP A 195 -23.27 20.64 4.00
C ASP A 195 -22.77 21.28 5.30
N CYS A 196 -22.44 22.58 5.22
CA CYS A 196 -21.90 23.41 6.30
C CYS A 196 -22.86 23.46 7.51
N TYR A 197 -22.89 22.40 8.30
CA TYR A 197 -23.31 22.46 9.68
C TYR A 197 -22.21 23.18 10.45
N PHE A 198 -22.18 24.50 10.35
CA PHE A 198 -21.36 25.32 11.22
C PHE A 198 -21.72 24.92 12.65
N LEU A 199 -20.77 24.32 13.36
CA LEU A 199 -20.76 24.34 14.82
C LEU A 199 -20.66 25.81 15.19
N THR A 200 -21.79 26.40 15.57
CA THR A 200 -21.74 27.70 16.22
C THR A 200 -20.94 27.55 17.52
N PRO A 201 -20.32 28.62 18.06
CA PRO A 201 -19.48 28.54 19.27
C PRO A 201 -20.17 27.95 20.51
N ASP A 202 -21.49 27.77 20.48
CA ASP A 202 -22.32 27.13 21.50
C ASP A 202 -22.59 25.63 21.26
N GLY A 203 -22.05 25.02 20.20
CA GLY A 203 -22.21 23.61 19.88
C GLY A 203 -23.57 23.26 19.24
N SER A 204 -24.31 24.25 18.72
CA SER A 204 -25.51 24.00 17.93
C SER A 204 -25.19 23.89 16.44
N VAL A 205 -26.00 23.09 15.75
CA VAL A 205 -25.81 22.64 14.38
C VAL A 205 -26.76 23.43 13.49
N ASN A 206 -26.24 24.35 12.67
CA ASN A 206 -27.09 25.15 11.78
C ASN A 206 -27.59 24.27 10.63
N SER A 207 -28.85 23.84 10.68
CA SER A 207 -29.47 22.88 9.76
C SER A 207 -29.96 23.46 8.44
N GLN A 208 -29.48 24.65 8.09
CA GLN A 208 -29.78 25.23 6.79
C GLN A 208 -28.60 24.89 5.89
N GLY A 209 -28.85 24.07 4.86
CA GLY A 209 -27.83 23.62 3.90
C GLY A 209 -27.28 24.78 3.05
N PRO A 210 -27.06 24.64 1.73
CA PRO A 210 -26.36 25.64 0.92
C PRO A 210 -26.97 27.08 0.97
N ASP A 211 -28.23 27.22 1.40
CA ASP A 211 -28.87 28.51 1.68
C ASP A 211 -28.30 29.26 2.92
N ALA A 212 -27.72 28.57 3.91
CA ALA A 212 -27.13 29.21 5.09
C ALA A 212 -25.88 30.02 4.74
N ARG A 213 -25.06 29.53 3.80
CA ARG A 213 -23.88 30.28 3.34
C ARG A 213 -24.29 31.62 2.74
N GLN A 214 -25.41 31.64 2.02
CA GLN A 214 -25.94 32.85 1.40
C GLN A 214 -26.65 33.76 2.42
N GLN A 215 -27.35 33.19 3.42
CA GLN A 215 -27.93 33.96 4.52
C GLN A 215 -26.85 34.58 5.42
N ILE A 216 -25.80 33.84 5.79
CA ILE A 216 -24.68 34.35 6.60
C ILE A 216 -23.89 35.41 5.83
N MET A 217 -23.66 35.22 4.53
CA MET A 217 -23.04 36.25 3.67
C MET A 217 -23.90 37.52 3.59
N ASN A 218 -25.22 37.39 3.49
CA ASN A 218 -26.13 38.53 3.46
C ASN A 218 -26.18 39.24 4.84
N GLU A 219 -26.25 38.51 5.94
CA GLU A 219 -26.21 39.06 7.30
C GLU A 219 -24.88 39.76 7.63
N LEU A 220 -23.75 39.23 7.14
CA LEU A 220 -22.43 39.88 7.28
C LEU A 220 -22.24 41.07 6.32
N SER A 221 -23.06 41.19 5.27
CA SER A 221 -23.02 42.32 4.34
C SER A 221 -23.92 43.49 4.75
N ASP A 222 -24.89 43.23 5.64
CA ASP A 222 -25.86 44.24 6.11
C ASP A 222 -25.41 44.95 7.40
N ASP A 223 -24.38 44.45 8.10
CA ASP A 223 -23.76 45.13 9.24
C ASP A 223 -22.48 45.89 8.81
N ASP A 224 -22.67 47.21 8.63
CA ASP A 224 -21.69 48.31 8.58
C ASP A 224 -20.79 48.47 7.33
N TRP A 225 -21.29 49.27 6.38
CA TRP A 225 -20.59 50.46 5.83
C TRP A 225 -21.50 51.69 5.86
#